data_AF-A0A0N0XC25-F1
#
_entry.id   AF-A0A0N0XC25-F1
#
_cell.length_a   1.000
_cell.length_b   1.000
_cell.length_c   1.000
_cell.angle_alpha   90.00
_cell.angle_beta   90.00
_cell.angle_gamma   90.00
#
_symmetry.space_group_name_H-M   'P 1'
#
loop_
_entity.id
_entity.type
_entity.pdbx_description
1 polymer ?
#
loop_
_entity_poly.entity_id
_entity_poly.type
_entity_poly.pdbx_seq_one_letter_code
_entity_poly.pdbx_strand_id
1 'polypeptide(L)'
;MLRSIKIIENYPDLPKRIEQLRGASVTSELDATVTLTTAHRAKGLEWDFVGLYDDFSADPLSPDIDAGKRDDELNLLYVAVTRAMKILAVNSLVIDIMQRFKDMKQRSKP
;
A
#
# COMPACT_ATOMS: atom_id res chain seq x y z
N MET A 1 2.67 6.83 19.19
CA MET A 1 1.61 7.49 19.98
C MET A 1 0.91 8.64 19.24
N LEU A 2 1.62 9.54 18.55
CA LEU A 2 1.00 10.70 17.88
C LEU A 2 -0.02 10.34 16.77
N ARG A 3 0.17 9.23 16.05
CA ARG A 3 -0.75 8.82 14.95
C ARG A 3 -2.15 8.46 15.46
N SER A 4 -2.25 7.75 16.58
CA SER A 4 -3.54 7.38 17.19
C SER A 4 -4.30 8.60 17.69
N ILE A 5 -3.59 9.59 18.26
CA ILE A 5 -4.19 10.87 18.69
C ILE A 5 -4.76 11.61 17.48
N LYS A 6 -3.98 11.77 16.40
CA LYS A 6 -4.46 12.41 15.16
C LYS A 6 -5.68 11.73 14.56
N ILE A 7 -5.77 10.39 14.64
CA ILE A 7 -6.95 9.67 14.16
C ILE A 7 -8.18 10.04 15.00
N ILE A 8 -8.06 10.08 16.33
CA ILE A 8 -9.18 10.46 17.20
C ILE A 8 -9.59 11.92 16.96
N GLU A 9 -8.62 12.83 16.79
CA GLU A 9 -8.89 14.25 16.50
C GLU A 9 -9.61 14.45 15.15
N ASN A 10 -9.18 13.74 14.11
CA ASN A 10 -9.76 13.86 12.77
C ASN A 10 -11.12 13.15 12.64
N TYR A 11 -11.41 12.19 13.53
CA TYR A 11 -12.64 11.41 13.49
C TYR A 11 -13.31 11.38 14.88
N PRO A 12 -14.02 12.45 15.27
CA PRO A 12 -14.72 12.50 16.56
C PRO A 12 -15.77 11.39 16.74
N ASP A 13 -16.31 10.86 15.64
CA ASP A 13 -17.28 9.77 15.58
C ASP A 13 -16.63 8.38 15.34
N LEU A 14 -15.32 8.25 15.58
CA LEU A 14 -14.56 7.01 15.34
C LEU A 14 -15.21 5.74 15.93
N PRO A 15 -15.73 5.73 17.18
CA PRO A 15 -16.38 4.53 17.71
C PRO A 15 -17.56 4.05 16.86
N LYS A 16 -18.42 4.97 16.40
CA LYS A 16 -19.57 4.67 15.56
C LYS A 16 -19.13 4.13 14.19
N ARG A 17 -18.08 4.71 13.61
CA ARG A 17 -17.50 4.22 12.34
C ARG A 17 -16.92 2.81 12.46
N ILE A 18 -16.23 2.52 13.57
CA ILE A 18 -15.71 1.18 13.85
C ILE A 18 -16.85 0.18 13.96
N GLU A 19 -17.94 0.53 14.64
CA GLU A 19 -19.13 -0.34 14.74
C GLU A 19 -19.74 -0.61 13.36
N GLN A 20 -19.87 0.41 12.52
CA GLN A 20 -20.33 0.25 11.14
C GLN A 20 -19.42 -0.69 10.32
N LEU A 21 -18.10 -0.53 10.42
CA LEU A 21 -17.14 -1.41 9.74
C LEU A 21 -17.23 -2.85 10.24
N ARG A 22 -17.44 -3.06 11.54
CA ARG A 22 -17.66 -4.40 12.11
C ARG A 22 -18.96 -5.00 11.62
N GLY A 23 -20.05 -4.23 11.58
CA GLY A 23 -21.35 -4.69 11.07
C GLY A 23 -21.32 -5.03 9.58
N ALA A 24 -20.45 -4.40 8.81
CA ALA A 24 -20.25 -4.69 7.38
C ALA A 24 -19.21 -5.79 7.11
N SER A 25 -18.47 -6.25 8.13
CA SER A 25 -17.44 -7.27 7.96
C SER A 25 -18.04 -8.66 7.82
N VAL A 26 -17.44 -9.47 6.96
CA VAL A 26 -17.82 -10.87 6.71
C VAL A 26 -16.69 -11.81 7.09
N THR A 27 -17.02 -13.06 7.41
CA THR A 27 -16.05 -14.08 7.80
C THR A 27 -15.40 -14.78 6.61
N SER A 28 -16.08 -14.84 5.47
CA SER A 28 -15.60 -15.44 4.24
C SER A 28 -15.25 -14.35 3.25
N GLU A 29 -14.10 -14.49 2.60
CA GLU A 29 -13.68 -13.57 1.54
C GLU A 29 -14.62 -13.61 0.32
N LEU A 30 -15.25 -14.75 0.05
CA LEU A 30 -16.19 -14.89 -1.07
C LEU A 30 -17.45 -14.04 -0.90
N ASP A 31 -17.79 -13.67 0.33
CA ASP A 31 -18.94 -12.83 0.65
C ASP A 31 -18.56 -11.34 0.69
N ALA A 32 -17.27 -11.02 0.58
CA ALA A 32 -16.76 -9.66 0.71
C ALA A 32 -16.91 -8.91 -0.61
N THR A 33 -17.45 -7.68 -0.55
CA THR A 33 -17.40 -6.76 -1.69
C THR A 33 -15.99 -6.22 -1.92
N VAL A 34 -15.22 -6.04 -0.85
CA VAL A 34 -13.83 -5.57 -0.88
C VAL A 34 -13.04 -6.27 0.22
N THR A 35 -11.86 -6.81 -0.12
CA THR A 35 -10.88 -7.29 0.86
C THR A 35 -9.88 -6.19 1.16
N LEU A 36 -9.84 -5.73 2.43
CA LEU A 36 -8.78 -4.86 2.93
C LEU A 36 -7.74 -5.69 3.67
N THR A 37 -6.48 -5.61 3.26
CA THR A 37 -5.39 -6.37 3.85
C THR A 37 -4.10 -5.56 3.86
N THR A 38 -3.11 -6.00 4.62
CA THR A 38 -1.76 -5.43 4.57
C THR A 38 -0.94 -6.15 3.51
N ALA A 39 0.04 -5.47 2.91
CA ALA A 39 0.95 -6.08 1.93
C ALA A 39 1.61 -7.38 2.45
N HIS A 40 1.95 -7.41 3.75
CA HIS A 40 2.48 -8.60 4.40
C HIS A 40 1.50 -9.77 4.41
N ARG A 41 0.23 -9.53 4.78
CA ARG A 41 -0.81 -10.56 4.82
C ARG A 41 -1.25 -11.00 3.43
N ALA A 42 -1.02 -10.17 2.41
CA ALA A 42 -1.32 -10.48 1.02
C ALA A 42 -0.31 -11.46 0.39
N LYS A 43 0.81 -11.78 1.04
CA LYS A 43 1.85 -12.65 0.48
C LYS A 43 1.28 -14.03 0.13
N GLY A 44 1.41 -14.42 -1.15
CA GLY A 44 0.92 -15.70 -1.66
C GLY A 44 -0.57 -15.71 -2.04
N LEU A 45 -1.27 -14.58 -1.87
CA LEU A 45 -2.65 -14.37 -2.33
C LEU A 45 -2.65 -13.55 -3.62
N GLU A 46 -3.71 -13.65 -4.41
CA GLU A 46 -3.83 -12.93 -5.68
C GLU A 46 -5.29 -12.53 -5.91
N TRP A 47 -5.50 -11.37 -6.54
CA TRP A 47 -6.82 -10.85 -6.90
C TRP A 47 -6.79 -10.27 -8.31
N ASP A 48 -7.93 -10.34 -9.01
CA ASP A 48 -8.08 -9.74 -10.34
C ASP A 48 -7.78 -8.23 -10.35
N PHE A 49 -8.23 -7.53 -9.31
CA PHE A 49 -8.12 -6.08 -9.18
C PHE A 49 -7.53 -5.75 -7.81
N VAL A 50 -6.41 -5.00 -7.78
CA VAL A 50 -5.79 -4.55 -6.53
C VAL A 50 -5.57 -3.03 -6.59
N GLY A 51 -5.90 -2.35 -5.51
CA GLY A 51 -5.55 -0.95 -5.29
C GLY A 51 -4.55 -0.81 -4.15
N LEU A 52 -3.47 -0.07 -4.40
CA LEU A 52 -2.47 0.25 -3.38
C LEU A 52 -2.82 1.59 -2.72
N TYR A 53 -2.68 1.66 -1.40
CA TYR A 53 -2.80 2.90 -0.63
C TYR A 53 -1.42 3.50 -0.35
N ASP A 54 -1.38 4.79 0.02
CA ASP A 54 -0.14 5.56 0.25
C ASP A 54 0.44 5.36 1.67
N ASP A 55 0.21 4.21 2.31
CA ASP A 55 0.56 3.95 3.72
C ASP A 55 1.85 3.14 3.93
N PHE A 56 2.68 3.02 2.89
CA PHE A 56 4.05 2.50 2.98
C PHE A 56 4.91 3.41 3.87
N SER A 57 5.69 2.79 4.76
CA SER A 57 6.20 3.46 5.97
C SER A 57 7.57 4.11 5.76
N ALA A 58 8.35 3.58 4.84
CA ALA A 58 9.63 4.10 4.45
C ALA A 58 9.54 4.61 3.02
N ASP A 59 10.20 5.73 2.73
CA ASP A 59 10.42 6.14 1.36
C ASP A 59 11.68 5.42 0.83
N PRO A 60 11.54 4.35 0.01
CA PRO A 60 12.70 3.66 -0.56
C PRO A 60 13.48 4.53 -1.53
N LEU A 61 12.94 5.69 -1.91
CA LEU A 61 13.54 6.66 -2.79
C LEU A 61 14.33 7.75 -2.05
N SER A 62 14.31 7.75 -0.71
CA SER A 62 15.12 8.66 0.10
C SER A 62 16.62 8.38 -0.07
N PRO A 63 17.49 9.40 -0.19
CA PRO A 63 18.94 9.19 -0.30
C PRO A 63 19.57 8.67 1.00
N ASP A 64 18.92 8.93 2.15
CA ASP A 64 19.47 8.66 3.48
C ASP A 64 18.97 7.33 4.08
N ILE A 65 18.20 6.55 3.32
CA ILE A 65 17.69 5.26 3.80
C ILE A 65 18.81 4.22 3.84
N ASP A 66 18.85 3.45 4.93
CA ASP A 66 19.70 2.27 5.01
C ASP A 66 19.37 1.27 3.88
N ALA A 67 20.39 0.69 3.27
CA ALA A 67 20.23 -0.18 2.11
C ALA A 67 19.36 -1.41 2.42
N GLY A 68 19.52 -2.03 3.59
CA GLY A 68 18.70 -3.17 4.01
C GLY A 68 17.24 -2.79 4.14
N LYS A 69 16.95 -1.66 4.81
CA LYS A 69 15.57 -1.15 4.95
C LYS A 69 14.94 -0.79 3.62
N ARG A 70 15.72 -0.21 2.70
CA ARG A 70 15.26 0.11 1.35
C ARG A 70 14.85 -1.15 0.60
N ASP A 71 15.71 -2.16 0.63
CA ASP A 71 15.48 -3.41 -0.10
C ASP A 71 14.26 -4.15 0.50
N ASP A 72 14.09 -4.15 1.82
CA ASP A 72 12.90 -4.68 2.49
C ASP A 72 11.61 -3.96 2.05
N GLU A 73 11.61 -2.62 2.00
CA GLU A 73 10.44 -1.85 1.58
C GLU A 73 10.12 -2.06 0.09
N LEU A 74 11.15 -2.13 -0.77
CA LEU A 74 10.99 -2.44 -2.18
C LEU A 74 10.44 -3.85 -2.39
N ASN A 75 10.92 -4.84 -1.61
CA ASN A 75 10.41 -6.20 -1.65
C ASN A 75 8.94 -6.27 -1.20
N LEU A 76 8.56 -5.50 -0.16
CA LEU A 76 7.19 -5.43 0.29
C LEU A 76 6.27 -4.79 -0.75
N LEU A 77 6.73 -3.70 -1.38
CA LEU A 77 6.01 -3.05 -2.47
C LEU A 77 5.87 -3.99 -3.68
N TYR A 78 6.93 -4.70 -4.03
CA TYR A 78 6.92 -5.73 -5.07
C TYR A 78 5.88 -6.82 -4.77
N VAL A 79 5.80 -7.30 -3.52
CA VAL A 79 4.76 -8.25 -3.11
C VAL A 79 3.39 -7.63 -3.38
N ALA A 80 3.12 -6.41 -2.90
CA ALA A 80 1.82 -5.76 -3.05
C ALA A 80 1.40 -5.55 -4.52
N VAL A 81 2.32 -5.04 -5.35
CA VAL A 81 2.13 -4.80 -6.80
C VAL A 81 1.80 -6.10 -7.53
N THR A 82 2.52 -7.19 -7.20
CA THR A 82 2.35 -8.49 -7.88
C THR A 82 1.14 -9.30 -7.40
N ARG A 83 0.32 -8.76 -6.48
CA ARG A 83 -0.94 -9.44 -6.10
C ARG A 83 -2.05 -9.21 -7.14
N ALA A 84 -1.91 -8.19 -7.99
CA ALA A 84 -2.86 -7.92 -9.07
C ALA A 84 -2.65 -8.89 -10.24
N MET A 85 -3.72 -9.57 -10.65
CA MET A 85 -3.70 -10.46 -11.82
C MET A 85 -4.08 -9.75 -13.12
N LYS A 86 -5.00 -8.78 -13.06
CA LYS A 86 -5.52 -8.07 -14.26
C LYS A 86 -5.28 -6.58 -14.21
N ILE A 87 -5.69 -5.91 -13.12
CA ILE A 87 -5.57 -4.45 -13.00
C ILE A 87 -4.96 -4.08 -11.64
N LEU A 88 -3.95 -3.23 -11.69
CA LEU A 88 -3.35 -2.60 -10.53
C LEU A 88 -3.64 -1.09 -10.56
N ALA A 89 -4.35 -0.60 -9.55
CA ALA A 89 -4.41 0.83 -9.27
C ALA A 89 -3.18 1.20 -8.41
N VAL A 90 -2.22 1.87 -9.05
CA VAL A 90 -0.95 2.27 -8.45
C VAL A 90 -1.12 3.44 -7.50
N ASN A 91 -0.32 3.48 -6.44
CA ASN A 91 -0.23 4.60 -5.51
C ASN A 91 0.85 5.60 -5.94
N SER A 92 1.00 6.70 -5.21
CA SER A 92 1.98 7.76 -5.53
C SER A 92 3.42 7.23 -5.56
N LEU A 93 3.78 6.37 -4.60
CA LEU A 93 5.12 5.79 -4.51
C LEU A 93 5.52 4.99 -5.76
N VAL A 94 4.63 4.15 -6.28
CA VAL A 94 4.90 3.39 -7.51
C VAL A 94 5.08 4.33 -8.71
N ILE A 95 4.24 5.38 -8.80
CA ILE A 95 4.36 6.40 -9.85
C ILE A 95 5.73 7.09 -9.79
N ASP A 96 6.18 7.48 -8.59
CA ASP A 96 7.47 8.13 -8.38
C ASP A 96 8.65 7.23 -8.77
N ILE A 97 8.59 5.93 -8.43
CA ILE A 97 9.59 4.94 -8.84
C ILE A 97 9.64 4.84 -10.37
N MET A 98 8.49 4.75 -11.04
CA MET A 98 8.41 4.67 -12.50
C MET A 98 8.95 5.94 -13.18
N GLN A 99 8.64 7.11 -12.63
CA GLN A 99 9.10 8.39 -13.16
C GLN A 99 10.63 8.53 -13.03
N ARG A 100 11.21 8.18 -11.88
CA ARG A 100 12.67 8.17 -11.70
C ARG A 100 13.36 7.23 -12.67
N PHE A 101 12.82 6.03 -12.88
CA PHE A 101 13.36 5.08 -13.85
C PHE A 101 13.33 5.64 -15.28
N LYS A 102 12.24 6.31 -15.65
CA LYS A 102 12.10 6.99 -16.95
C LYS A 102 13.15 8.10 -17.11
N ASP A 103 13.36 8.92 -16.10
CA ASP A 103 14.32 10.03 -16.13
C ASP A 103 15.76 9.54 -16.23
N MET A 104 16.11 8.48 -15.49
CA MET A 104 17.43 7.82 -15.59
C MET A 104 17.68 7.32 -17.02
N LYS A 105 16.73 6.61 -17.63
CA LYS A 105 16.87 6.11 -19.00
C LYS A 105 17.04 7.22 -20.04
N GLN A 106 16.42 8.38 -19.83
CA GLN A 106 16.57 9.52 -20.74
C GLN A 106 17.96 10.15 -20.64
N ARG A 107 18.53 10.24 -19.44
CA ARG A 107 19.90 10.74 -19.22
C ARG A 107 20.98 9.78 -19.75
N SER A 108 20.66 8.49 -19.87
CA SER A 108 21.58 7.47 -20.41
C SER A 108 21.52 7.32 -21.93
N LYS A 109 20.70 8.09 -22.65
CA LYS A 109 20.76 8.15 -24.11
C LYS A 109 21.93 9.07 -24.53
N PRO A 110 22.78 8.64 -25.47
CA PRO A 110 23.91 9.44 -25.96
C PRO A 110 23.45 10.73 -26.66
#